data_AF-Q86LX7-F1
#
_entry.id   AF-Q86LX7-F1
#
_cell.length_a   1.000
_cell.length_b   1.000
_cell.length_c   1.000
_cell.angle_alpha   90.00
_cell.angle_beta   90.00
_cell.angle_gamma   90.00
#
_symmetry.space_group_name_H-M   'P 1'
#
loop_
_entity.id
_entity.type
_entity.pdbx_description
1 polymer ?
#
loop_
_entity_poly.entity_id
_entity_poly.type
_entity_poly.pdbx_seq_one_letter_code
_entity_poly.pdbx_strand_id
1 'polypeptide(L)'
;QRRVRTWFNQPARKQRRHNKRVAKARRIAPRPVAGPLRPVVRCPTVRYHKKVRAGRGFTLAELKAAGIHRRFAPTVGIAVDYRRRNRSSEALQENVQRLKLYRSSLILFPRKASKPAKTDSSVEEQKIASQPKGPLYKIDLVQ
;
A
#
# COMPACT_ATOMS: atom_id res chain seq x y z
N GLN A 1 40.72 -8.65 -18.82
CA GLN A 1 39.26 -8.88 -18.68
C GLN A 1 38.87 -9.39 -17.28
N ARG A 2 39.26 -8.71 -16.19
CA ARG A 2 39.11 -9.24 -14.80
C ARG A 2 37.72 -9.05 -14.16
N ARG A 3 36.84 -8.20 -14.70
CA ARG A 3 35.54 -7.84 -14.09
C ARG A 3 34.38 -7.92 -15.08
N VAL A 4 34.26 -9.04 -15.79
CA VAL A 4 33.12 -9.29 -16.68
C VAL A 4 31.95 -9.84 -15.86
N ARG A 5 30.80 -9.16 -15.90
CA ARG A 5 29.57 -9.65 -15.27
C ARG A 5 28.71 -10.38 -16.29
N THR A 6 28.50 -11.68 -16.08
CA THR A 6 27.58 -12.49 -16.87
C THR A 6 26.19 -12.56 -16.23
N TRP A 7 25.18 -12.92 -17.03
CA TRP A 7 23.77 -12.98 -16.60
C TRP A 7 23.18 -14.39 -16.64
N PHE A 8 23.99 -15.45 -16.70
CA PHE A 8 23.53 -16.84 -16.70
C PHE A 8 22.71 -17.21 -15.45
N ASN A 9 22.94 -16.52 -14.33
CA ASN A 9 22.17 -16.66 -13.10
C ASN A 9 20.83 -15.89 -13.12
N GLN A 10 20.45 -15.19 -14.19
CA GLN A 10 19.19 -14.46 -14.30
C GLN A 10 17.94 -15.35 -14.11
N PRO A 11 17.78 -16.51 -14.78
CA PRO A 11 16.64 -17.41 -14.57
C PRO A 11 16.57 -17.92 -13.12
N ALA A 12 17.69 -18.39 -12.56
CA ALA A 12 17.75 -18.83 -11.16
C ALA A 12 17.34 -17.70 -10.18
N ARG A 13 17.77 -16.46 -10.44
CA ARG A 13 17.36 -15.28 -9.66
C ARG A 13 15.85 -14.98 -9.81
N LYS A 14 15.25 -15.18 -10.98
CA LYS A 14 13.80 -15.03 -11.19
C LYS A 14 13.02 -16.07 -10.38
N GLN A 15 13.40 -17.35 -10.46
CA GLN A 15 12.75 -18.43 -9.70
C GLN A 15 12.86 -18.19 -8.20
N ARG A 16 14.06 -17.84 -7.71
CA ARG A 16 14.28 -17.53 -6.28
C ARG A 16 13.41 -16.39 -5.79
N ARG A 17 13.24 -15.31 -6.58
CA ARG A 17 12.35 -14.19 -6.22
C ARG A 17 10.89 -14.62 -6.23
N HIS A 18 10.47 -15.48 -7.15
CA HIS A 18 9.11 -16.02 -7.20
C HIS A 18 8.81 -16.86 -5.94
N ASN A 19 9.66 -17.85 -5.62
CA ASN A 19 9.48 -18.71 -4.43
C ASN A 19 9.42 -17.88 -3.14
N LYS A 20 10.27 -16.86 -3.00
CA LYS A 20 10.21 -15.92 -1.86
C LYS A 20 8.90 -15.13 -1.79
N ARG A 21 8.34 -14.72 -2.94
CA ARG A 21 7.02 -14.06 -2.98
C ARG A 21 5.90 -15.00 -2.59
N VAL A 22 5.91 -16.24 -3.05
CA VAL A 22 4.92 -17.28 -2.68
C VAL A 22 4.99 -17.59 -1.18
N ALA A 23 6.19 -17.80 -0.64
CA ALA A 23 6.39 -18.03 0.79
C ALA A 23 5.92 -16.82 1.63
N LYS A 24 6.22 -15.59 1.19
CA LYS A 24 5.71 -14.37 1.84
C LYS A 24 4.19 -14.33 1.81
N ALA A 25 3.56 -14.66 0.68
CA ALA A 25 2.11 -14.60 0.50
C ALA A 25 1.37 -15.51 1.48
N ARG A 26 1.83 -16.77 1.61
CA ARG A 26 1.30 -17.74 2.56
C ARG A 26 1.45 -17.27 4.01
N ARG A 27 2.62 -16.72 4.37
CA ARG A 27 2.91 -16.28 5.74
C ARG A 27 2.02 -15.12 6.23
N ILE A 28 1.63 -14.21 5.33
CA ILE A 28 0.90 -12.99 5.73
C ILE A 28 -0.60 -13.05 5.44
N ALA A 29 -1.09 -14.15 4.88
CA ALA A 29 -2.50 -14.32 4.57
C ALA A 29 -3.35 -14.01 5.84
N PRO A 30 -4.46 -13.25 5.72
CA PRO A 30 -5.12 -12.80 4.49
C PRO A 30 -4.58 -11.48 3.86
N ARG A 31 -3.53 -10.87 4.42
CA ARG A 31 -3.08 -9.52 4.01
C ARG A 31 -2.50 -9.49 2.57
N PRO A 32 -2.63 -8.36 1.85
CA PRO A 32 -2.07 -8.19 0.50
C PRO A 32 -0.54 -8.32 0.44
N VAL A 33 -0.01 -9.05 -0.56
CA VAL A 33 1.44 -9.29 -0.74
C VAL A 33 2.22 -8.06 -1.20
N ALA A 34 1.56 -7.22 -1.99
CA ALA A 34 2.14 -6.00 -2.58
C ALA A 34 2.56 -4.96 -1.52
N GLY A 35 2.09 -5.11 -0.28
CA GLY A 35 2.45 -4.28 0.85
C GLY A 35 1.41 -3.20 1.15
N PRO A 36 1.79 -2.17 1.92
CA PRO A 36 0.85 -1.15 2.38
C PRO A 36 0.39 -0.22 1.26
N LEU A 37 -0.76 0.43 1.45
CA LEU A 37 -1.26 1.49 0.58
C LEU A 37 -0.26 2.64 0.52
N ARG A 38 -0.02 3.13 -0.70
CA ARG A 38 0.84 4.28 -1.00
C ARG A 38 0.04 5.43 -1.60
N PRO A 39 0.42 6.69 -1.34
CA PRO A 39 -0.24 7.86 -1.89
C PRO A 39 0.08 8.05 -3.36
N VAL A 40 -0.76 8.85 -4.00
CA VAL A 40 -0.55 9.40 -5.32
C VAL A 40 0.37 10.61 -5.23
N VAL A 41 1.47 10.61 -5.98
CA VAL A 41 2.49 11.66 -5.95
C VAL A 41 2.93 12.01 -7.37
N ARG A 42 3.00 13.32 -7.68
CA ARG A 42 3.56 13.83 -8.93
C ARG A 42 5.10 13.81 -8.90
N CYS A 43 5.73 13.58 -10.05
CA CYS A 43 7.18 13.66 -10.17
C CYS A 43 7.66 15.14 -10.11
N PRO A 44 8.87 15.40 -9.59
CA PRO A 44 9.27 16.77 -9.22
C PRO A 44 9.79 17.64 -10.37
N THR A 45 10.18 17.07 -11.52
CA THR A 45 10.85 17.83 -12.60
C THR A 45 9.89 18.22 -13.71
N VAL A 46 10.18 19.31 -14.42
CA VAL A 46 9.39 19.79 -15.57
C VAL A 46 9.20 18.70 -16.64
N ARG A 47 10.20 17.86 -16.89
CA ARG A 47 10.07 16.73 -17.83
C ARG A 47 9.01 15.70 -17.42
N TYR A 48 8.81 15.48 -16.12
CA TYR A 48 8.00 14.37 -15.60
C TYR A 48 6.82 14.80 -14.73
N HIS A 49 6.57 16.08 -14.50
CA HIS A 49 5.49 16.55 -13.60
C HIS A 49 4.08 16.15 -14.05
N LYS A 50 3.90 15.83 -15.34
CA LYS A 50 2.67 15.22 -15.89
C LYS A 50 2.49 13.76 -15.47
N LYS A 51 3.57 13.08 -15.07
CA LYS A 51 3.53 11.68 -14.62
C LYS A 51 3.24 11.60 -13.14
N VAL A 52 2.36 10.67 -12.81
CA VAL A 52 1.97 10.31 -11.45
C VAL A 52 2.59 8.98 -11.08
N ARG A 53 2.94 8.79 -9.80
CA ARG A 53 3.54 7.56 -9.27
C ARG A 53 3.09 7.27 -7.85
N ALA A 54 3.32 6.03 -7.41
CA ALA A 54 3.23 5.68 -6.00
C ALA A 54 4.33 6.39 -5.18
N GLY A 55 3.93 7.15 -4.17
CA GLY A 55 4.83 7.78 -3.22
C GLY A 55 5.36 6.82 -2.15
N ARG A 56 6.17 7.35 -1.22
CA ARG A 56 6.69 6.57 -0.09
C ARG A 56 5.60 6.26 0.94
N GLY A 57 4.81 7.27 1.31
CA GLY A 57 3.75 7.20 2.31
C GLY A 57 2.94 8.50 2.42
N PHE A 58 1.77 8.40 3.03
CA PHE A 58 0.84 9.51 3.27
C PHE A 58 1.41 10.51 4.29
N THR A 59 1.05 11.78 4.13
CA THR A 59 1.43 12.83 5.08
C THR A 59 0.57 12.81 6.32
N LEU A 60 1.05 13.46 7.39
CA LEU A 60 0.25 13.64 8.60
C LEU A 60 -1.00 14.49 8.35
N ALA A 61 -0.93 15.46 7.43
CA ALA A 61 -2.08 16.28 7.05
C ALA A 61 -3.18 15.47 6.36
N GLU A 62 -2.81 14.61 5.41
CA GLU A 62 -3.75 13.69 4.74
C GLU A 62 -4.42 12.73 5.74
N LEU A 63 -3.64 12.14 6.63
CA LEU A 63 -4.16 11.23 7.65
C LEU A 63 -5.11 11.94 8.61
N LYS A 64 -4.78 13.17 9.04
CA LYS A 64 -5.64 13.98 9.89
C LYS A 64 -6.97 14.31 9.18
N ALA A 65 -6.91 14.71 7.92
CA ALA A 65 -8.10 15.00 7.11
C ALA A 65 -8.95 13.76 6.81
N ALA A 66 -8.34 12.57 6.76
CA ALA A 66 -9.05 11.30 6.62
C ALA A 66 -9.55 10.71 7.95
N GLY A 67 -9.29 11.36 9.10
CA GLY A 67 -9.67 10.85 10.42
C GLY A 67 -8.88 9.62 10.87
N ILE A 68 -7.67 9.40 10.35
CA ILE A 68 -6.83 8.25 10.67
C ILE A 68 -5.67 8.70 11.55
N HIS A 69 -5.55 8.09 12.73
CA HIS A 69 -4.44 8.38 13.63
C HIS A 69 -3.10 7.85 13.08
N ARG A 70 -2.03 8.67 13.18
CA ARG A 70 -0.71 8.37 12.59
C ARG A 70 -0.09 7.04 13.05
N ARG A 71 -0.36 6.61 14.29
CA ARG A 71 0.14 5.32 14.84
C ARG A 71 -0.72 4.13 14.41
N PHE A 72 -1.99 4.37 14.10
CA PHE A 72 -2.92 3.34 13.64
C PHE A 72 -2.79 3.06 12.14
N ALA A 73 -2.42 4.06 11.35
CA ALA A 73 -2.17 3.89 9.92
C ALA A 73 -1.24 2.71 9.56
N PRO A 74 -0.01 2.59 10.12
CA PRO A 74 0.89 1.50 9.76
C PRO A 74 0.40 0.12 10.22
N THR A 75 -0.38 0.02 11.29
CA THR A 75 -0.90 -1.28 11.77
C THR A 75 -1.94 -1.87 10.82
N VAL A 76 -2.68 -0.99 10.15
CA VAL A 76 -3.72 -1.34 9.17
C VAL A 76 -3.15 -1.56 7.77
N GLY A 77 -1.91 -1.18 7.52
CA GLY A 77 -1.28 -1.29 6.20
C GLY A 77 -1.35 -0.01 5.37
N ILE A 78 -1.33 1.15 6.00
CA ILE A 78 -1.18 2.45 5.35
C ILE A 78 0.26 2.96 5.59
N ALA A 79 1.00 3.23 4.52
CA ALA A 79 2.36 3.75 4.64
C ALA A 79 2.34 5.23 5.04
N VAL A 80 3.19 5.62 6.00
CA VAL A 80 3.27 7.01 6.48
C VAL A 80 4.64 7.61 6.16
N ASP A 81 4.66 8.83 5.64
CA ASP A 81 5.88 9.60 5.40
C ASP A 81 5.80 10.97 6.07
N TYR A 82 6.44 11.09 7.22
CA TYR A 82 6.48 12.30 8.05
C TYR A 82 7.24 13.47 7.41
N ARG A 83 8.02 13.22 6.35
CA ARG A 83 8.88 14.24 5.71
C ARG A 83 8.20 14.98 4.56
N ARG A 84 7.20 14.37 3.92
CA ARG A 84 6.54 14.99 2.75
C ARG A 84 5.64 16.13 3.22
N ARG A 85 5.66 17.24 2.49
CA ARG A 85 4.81 18.42 2.72
C ARG A 85 3.84 18.57 1.57
N ASN A 86 2.60 18.95 1.88
CA ASN A 86 1.59 19.24 0.87
C ASN A 86 1.62 20.73 0.56
N ARG A 87 1.71 21.06 -0.74
CA ARG A 87 1.68 22.45 -1.24
C ARG A 87 0.40 22.77 -1.99
N SER A 88 -0.22 21.77 -2.61
CA SER A 88 -1.46 21.89 -3.38
C SER A 88 -2.64 21.27 -2.61
N SER A 89 -3.79 21.95 -2.62
CA SER A 89 -5.05 21.45 -2.08
C SER A 89 -5.58 20.23 -2.84
N GLU A 90 -5.43 20.22 -4.17
CA GLU A 90 -5.88 19.12 -5.05
C GLU A 90 -5.23 17.79 -4.66
N ALA A 91 -3.89 17.74 -4.56
CA ALA A 91 -3.17 16.52 -4.19
C ALA A 91 -3.48 16.06 -2.76
N LEU A 92 -3.83 16.99 -1.86
CA LEU A 92 -4.33 16.65 -0.53
C LEU A 92 -5.68 15.94 -0.64
N GLN A 93 -6.63 16.51 -1.38
CA GLN A 93 -7.97 15.95 -1.56
C GLN A 93 -7.94 14.58 -2.23
N GLU A 94 -7.18 14.41 -3.31
CA GLU A 94 -7.01 13.14 -4.02
C GLU A 94 -6.51 12.03 -3.08
N ASN A 95 -5.50 12.33 -2.27
CA ASN A 95 -4.95 11.36 -1.32
C ASN A 95 -5.89 11.08 -0.14
N VAL A 96 -6.67 12.07 0.31
CA VAL A 96 -7.70 11.87 1.34
C VAL A 96 -8.82 10.98 0.81
N GLN A 97 -9.29 11.21 -0.42
CA GLN A 97 -10.27 10.33 -1.07
C GLN A 97 -9.73 8.91 -1.18
N ARG A 98 -8.47 8.75 -1.60
CA ARG A 98 -7.81 7.44 -1.66
C ARG A 98 -7.75 6.73 -0.31
N LEU A 99 -7.50 7.46 0.79
CA LEU A 99 -7.54 6.89 2.15
C LEU A 99 -8.95 6.46 2.55
N LYS A 100 -9.98 7.26 2.21
CA LYS A 100 -11.39 6.93 2.48
C LYS A 100 -11.83 5.68 1.71
N LEU A 101 -11.50 5.59 0.42
CA LEU A 101 -11.76 4.41 -0.41
C LEU A 101 -11.08 3.16 0.13
N TYR A 102 -9.82 3.27 0.56
CA TYR A 102 -9.13 2.14 1.18
C TYR A 102 -9.79 1.72 2.49
N ARG A 103 -10.21 2.69 3.32
CA ARG A 103 -10.86 2.41 4.59
C ARG A 103 -12.22 1.73 4.43
N SER A 104 -13.01 2.10 3.42
CA SER A 104 -14.31 1.45 3.16
C SER A 104 -14.17 0.01 2.69
N SER A 105 -13.10 -0.32 1.96
CA SER A 105 -12.87 -1.69 1.45
C SER A 105 -12.01 -2.56 2.38
N LEU A 106 -11.57 -2.02 3.52
CA LEU A 106 -10.69 -2.72 4.44
C LEU A 106 -11.51 -3.64 5.35
N ILE A 107 -11.20 -4.94 5.30
CA ILE A 107 -11.71 -5.93 6.25
C ILE A 107 -10.70 -6.04 7.41
N LEU A 108 -11.11 -5.64 8.62
CA LEU A 108 -10.26 -5.67 9.81
C LEU A 108 -10.61 -6.86 10.70
N PHE A 109 -9.65 -7.76 10.90
CA PHE A 109 -9.84 -8.92 11.76
C PHE A 109 -9.66 -8.56 13.24
N PRO A 110 -10.52 -9.10 14.13
CA PRO A 110 -10.37 -8.89 15.56
C PRO A 110 -9.10 -9.55 16.08
N ARG A 111 -8.44 -8.92 17.06
CA ARG A 111 -7.25 -9.51 17.72
C ARG A 111 -7.59 -10.76 18.52
N LYS A 112 -8.81 -10.81 19.08
CA LYS A 112 -9.38 -11.96 19.79
C LYS A 112 -10.77 -12.23 19.21
N ALA A 113 -10.99 -13.41 18.64
CA ALA A 113 -12.27 -13.76 18.01
C ALA A 113 -13.46 -13.69 18.98
N SER A 114 -13.24 -13.97 20.27
CA SER A 114 -14.27 -13.92 21.30
C SER A 114 -14.63 -12.50 21.78
N LYS A 115 -13.79 -11.50 21.49
CA LYS A 115 -13.98 -10.11 21.94
C LYS A 115 -13.69 -9.14 20.78
N PRO A 116 -14.56 -9.08 19.75
CA PRO A 116 -14.40 -8.14 18.65
C PRO A 116 -14.59 -6.70 19.14
N ALA A 117 -13.75 -5.80 18.63
CA ALA A 117 -13.88 -4.37 18.86
C ALA A 117 -14.85 -3.74 17.86
N LYS A 118 -15.34 -2.53 18.17
CA LYS A 118 -16.26 -1.77 17.29
C LYS A 118 -15.69 -1.49 15.88
N THR A 119 -14.37 -1.50 15.73
CA THR A 119 -13.69 -1.25 14.46
C THR A 119 -13.46 -2.50 13.61
N ASP A 120 -13.75 -3.68 14.16
CA ASP A 120 -13.51 -4.95 13.48
C ASP A 120 -14.68 -5.31 12.55
N SER A 121 -14.39 -6.08 11.53
CA SER A 121 -15.36 -6.56 10.54
C SER A 121 -16.27 -7.64 11.10
N SER A 122 -17.45 -7.78 10.50
CA SER A 122 -18.40 -8.85 10.84
C SER A 122 -17.83 -10.23 10.47
N VAL A 123 -18.36 -11.30 11.08
CA VAL A 123 -17.91 -12.68 10.81
C VAL A 123 -18.12 -13.06 9.34
N GLU A 124 -19.16 -12.53 8.70
CA GLU A 124 -19.45 -12.80 7.28
C GLU A 124 -18.43 -12.13 6.34
N GLU A 125 -18.05 -10.88 6.60
CA GLU A 125 -16.97 -10.21 5.86
C GLU A 125 -15.63 -10.93 6.02
N GLN A 126 -15.36 -11.45 7.22
CA GLN A 126 -14.13 -12.20 7.50
C GLN A 126 -14.02 -13.48 6.67
N LYS A 127 -15.14 -14.18 6.40
CA LYS A 127 -15.17 -15.38 5.55
C LYS A 127 -14.92 -15.05 4.08
N ILE A 128 -15.39 -13.90 3.62
CA ILE A 128 -15.21 -13.42 2.23
C ILE A 128 -13.76 -12.96 1.98
N ALA A 129 -13.02 -12.63 3.04
CA ALA A 129 -11.68 -12.08 2.94
C ALA A 129 -10.73 -12.99 2.15
N SER A 130 -10.31 -12.50 0.98
CA SER A 130 -9.32 -13.16 0.12
C SER A 130 -8.11 -12.26 -0.07
N GLN A 131 -6.95 -12.87 -0.34
CA GLN A 131 -5.73 -12.12 -0.58
C GLN A 131 -5.75 -11.50 -1.99
N PRO A 132 -5.80 -10.16 -2.14
CA PRO A 132 -5.83 -9.56 -3.47
C PRO A 132 -4.48 -9.73 -4.17
N LYS A 133 -4.53 -9.99 -5.47
CA LYS A 133 -3.35 -10.10 -6.34
C LYS A 133 -2.99 -8.72 -6.89
N GLY A 134 -1.68 -8.43 -6.97
CA GLY A 134 -1.19 -7.17 -7.53
C GLY A 134 -1.18 -5.99 -6.55
N PRO A 135 -0.85 -4.78 -7.03
CA PRO A 135 -0.79 -3.57 -6.21
C PRO A 135 -2.20 -3.10 -5.80
N LEU A 136 -2.33 -2.68 -4.54
CA LEU A 136 -3.56 -2.09 -4.01
C LEU A 136 -3.84 -0.75 -4.67
N TYR A 137 -5.02 -0.62 -5.29
CA TYR A 137 -5.49 0.58 -5.99
C TYR A 137 -4.40 1.15 -6.91
N LYS A 138 -4.12 0.43 -8.00
CA LYS A 138 -3.08 0.81 -8.97
C LYS A 138 -3.22 2.28 -9.36
N ILE A 139 -2.09 2.98 -9.36
CA ILE A 139 -2.01 4.39 -9.76
C ILE A 139 -1.63 4.39 -11.23
N ASP A 140 -2.60 4.68 -12.08
CA ASP A 140 -2.41 4.82 -13.52
C ASP A 140 -2.49 6.30 -13.90
N LEU A 141 -1.94 6.65 -15.06
CA LEU A 141 -2.13 7.98 -15.60
C LEU A 141 -3.60 8.09 -16.01
N VAL A 142 -4.33 9.02 -15.41
CA VAL A 142 -5.61 9.47 -15.97
C VAL A 142 -5.27 10.03 -17.36
N GLN A 143 -5.87 9.45 -18.39
CA GLN A 143 -5.71 9.90 -19.78
C GLN A 143 -6.27 11.31 -19.94
#